data_AF-A0A0Q4DYV7-F1
#
_entry.id   AF-A0A0Q4DYV7-F1
#
_cell.length_a   1.000
_cell.length_b   1.000
_cell.length_c   1.000
_cell.angle_alpha   90.00
_cell.angle_beta   90.00
_cell.angle_gamma   90.00
#
_symmetry.space_group_name_H-M   'P 1'
#
loop_
_entity.id
_entity.type
_entity.pdbx_description
1 polymer ?
#
loop_
_entity_poly.entity_id
_entity_poly.type
_entity_poly.pdbx_seq_one_letter_code
_entity_poly.pdbx_strand_id
1 'polypeptide(L)' 'MEIKISLDEYADVPFIKKLLSQIKGVNSIEVSENDKVDSWEETENSDEFKKIIKRSCSQIKNGEYQEYSKELMDSIFKK' A
#
# COMPACT_ATOMS: atom_id res chain seq x y z
N MET A 1 -19.46 23.62 -6.39
CA MET A 1 -19.45 22.74 -7.58
C MET A 1 -18.16 21.97 -7.55
N GLU A 2 -18.19 20.69 -7.91
CA GLU A 2 -17.03 19.79 -7.85
C GLU A 2 -16.83 19.16 -9.23
N ILE A 3 -15.57 19.04 -9.65
CA ILE A 3 -15.16 18.36 -10.88
C ILE A 3 -14.17 17.28 -10.47
N LYS A 4 -14.41 16.04 -10.93
CA LYS A 4 -13.49 14.90 -10.74
C LYS A 4 -12.87 14.53 -12.08
N ILE A 5 -11.57 14.30 -12.07
CA ILE A 5 -10.78 13.89 -13.24
C ILE A 5 -10.00 12.65 -12.83
N SER A 6 -10.15 11.56 -13.59
CA SER A 6 -9.35 10.35 -13.43
C SER A 6 -8.16 10.41 -14.39
N LEU A 7 -6.98 10.15 -13.85
CA LEU A 7 -5.71 10.18 -14.58
C LEU A 7 -5.10 8.78 -14.56
N ASP A 8 -4.37 8.41 -15.61
CA ASP A 8 -3.59 7.17 -15.65
C ASP A 8 -2.19 7.36 -15.03
N GLU A 9 -1.43 6.27 -14.94
CA GLU A 9 -0.09 6.22 -14.34
C GLU A 9 0.97 7.06 -15.08
N TYR A 10 0.70 7.48 -16.32
CA TYR A 10 1.63 8.27 -17.14
C TYR A 10 1.31 9.76 -17.12
N ALA A 11 0.26 10.17 -16.40
CA ALA A 11 -0.17 11.56 -16.36
C ALA A 11 0.86 12.44 -15.63
N ASP A 12 1.21 13.57 -16.25
CA ASP A 12 2.02 14.62 -15.62
C ASP A 12 1.17 15.42 -14.63
N VAL A 13 0.99 14.85 -13.42
CA VAL A 13 0.22 15.46 -12.33
C VAL A 13 0.70 16.87 -11.99
N PRO A 14 2.02 17.16 -11.90
CA PRO A 14 2.52 18.54 -11.70
C PRO A 14 2.04 19.51 -12.78
N PHE A 15 2.12 19.14 -14.06
CA PHE A 15 1.66 19.97 -15.16
C PHE A 15 0.15 20.20 -15.12
N ILE A 16 -0.63 19.14 -14.90
CA ILE A 16 -2.10 19.21 -14.82
C ILE A 16 -2.53 20.12 -13.67
N LYS A 17 -1.90 19.99 -12.49
CA LYS A 17 -2.17 20.86 -11.34
C LYS A 17 -1.89 22.33 -11.67
N LYS A 18 -0.79 22.62 -12.37
CA LYS A 18 -0.45 23.97 -12.81
C LYS A 18 -1.51 24.51 -13.77
N LEU A 19 -1.97 23.71 -14.73
CA LEU A 19 -3.01 24.09 -15.69
C LEU A 19 -4.34 24.39 -14.98
N LEU A 20 -4.78 23.52 -14.06
CA LEU A 20 -6.01 23.71 -13.30
C LEU A 20 -5.96 24.97 -12.40
N SER A 21 -4.80 25.29 -11.83
CA SER A 21 -4.63 26.47 -10.98
C SER A 21 -4.81 27.81 -11.71
N GLN A 22 -4.70 27.80 -13.04
CA GLN A 22 -4.88 29.00 -13.87
C GLN A 22 -6.36 29.29 -14.18
N ILE A 23 -7.27 28.35 -13.93
CA ILE A 23 -8.69 28.49 -14.23
C ILE A 23 -9.34 29.41 -13.17
N LYS A 24 -9.89 30.53 -13.63
CA LYS A 24 -10.61 31.47 -12.77
C LYS A 24 -11.81 30.79 -12.12
N GLY A 25 -11.86 30.78 -10.79
CA GLY A 25 -12.93 30.16 -10.00
C GLY A 25 -12.59 28.78 -9.42
N VAL A 26 -11.40 28.25 -9.69
CA VAL A 26 -10.86 27.09 -8.95
C VAL A 26 -10.31 27.56 -7.62
N ASN A 27 -10.91 27.08 -6.53
CA ASN A 27 -10.52 27.47 -5.16
C ASN A 27 -9.54 26.47 -4.51
N SER A 28 -9.64 25.19 -4.87
CA SER A 28 -8.78 24.12 -4.36
C SER A 28 -8.60 23.03 -5.41
N ILE A 29 -7.44 22.37 -5.36
CA ILE A 29 -7.11 21.21 -6.18
C ILE A 29 -6.60 20.14 -5.23
N GLU A 30 -7.32 19.03 -5.14
CA GLU A 30 -6.98 17.88 -4.31
C GLU A 30 -6.54 16.73 -5.22
N VAL A 31 -5.36 16.16 -4.93
CA VAL A 31 -4.86 14.97 -5.62
C VAL A 31 -5.04 13.82 -4.65
N SER A 32 -6.01 12.96 -4.95
CA SER A 32 -6.22 11.72 -4.22
C SER A 32 -5.27 10.68 -4.79
N GLU A 33 -4.09 10.52 -4.18
CA GLU A 33 -3.26 9.34 -4.43
C GLU A 33 -3.99 8.14 -3.82
N ASN A 34 -4.87 7.52 -4.61
CA ASN A 34 -5.54 6.28 -4.21
C ASN A 34 -4.61 5.07 -4.36
N ASP A 35 -3.38 5.29 -4.83
CA ASP A 35 -2.36 4.29 -5.12
C ASP A 35 -1.07 4.56 -4.34
N LYS A 36 -1.15 4.75 -3.02
CA LYS A 36 -0.12 4.13 -2.20
C LYS A 36 -0.35 2.64 -2.25
N VAL A 37 0.08 2.03 -3.35
CA VAL A 37 0.57 0.66 -3.30
C VAL A 37 1.75 0.76 -2.35
N ASP A 38 1.54 0.45 -1.06
CA ASP A 38 2.66 0.27 -0.13
C ASP A 38 3.62 -0.66 -0.85
N SER A 39 4.74 -0.12 -1.35
CA SER A 39 5.64 -0.92 -2.15
C SER A 39 6.11 -2.04 -1.24
N TRP A 40 6.03 -3.29 -1.72
CA TRP A 40 6.58 -4.42 -0.99
C TRP A 40 8.03 -4.16 -0.61
N GLU A 41 8.75 -3.40 -1.44
CA GLU A 41 10.12 -2.98 -1.21
C GLU A 41 10.23 -2.00 -0.03
N GLU A 42 9.29 -1.07 0.15
CA GLU A 42 9.25 -0.19 1.32
C GLU A 42 8.89 -0.95 2.60
N THR A 43 7.93 -1.87 2.50
CA THR A 43 7.48 -2.70 3.63
C THR A 43 8.59 -3.65 4.09
N GLU A 44 9.26 -4.33 3.16
CA GLU A 44 10.36 -5.26 3.44
C GLU A 44 11.57 -4.54 4.07
N ASN A 45 11.86 -3.32 3.61
CA ASN A 45 12.97 -2.54 4.14
C ASN A 45 12.68 -1.87 5.49
N SER A 46 11.42 -1.85 5.92
CA SER A 46 11.02 -1.24 7.19
C SER A 46 11.64 -1.94 8.40
N ASP A 47 11.99 -1.16 9.42
CA ASP A 47 12.53 -1.69 10.68
C ASP A 47 11.49 -2.53 11.44
N GLU A 48 10.20 -2.24 11.25
CA GLU A 48 9.11 -2.98 11.85
C GLU A 48 9.01 -4.39 11.26
N PHE A 49 9.05 -4.50 9.93
CA PHE A 49 9.08 -5.79 9.26
C PHE A 49 10.29 -6.62 9.68
N LYS A 50 11.49 -6.03 9.71
CA LYS A 50 12.71 -6.70 10.18
C LYS A 50 12.58 -7.22 11.61
N LYS A 51 11.94 -6.47 12.52
CA LYS A 51 11.68 -6.90 13.89
C LYS A 51 10.71 -8.08 13.94
N ILE A 52 9.64 -8.06 13.15
CA ILE A 52 8.65 -9.15 13.07
C ILE A 52 9.32 -10.43 12.57
N ILE A 53 10.09 -10.38 11.49
CA ILE A 53 10.81 -11.54 10.96
C ILE A 53 11.80 -12.09 11.99
N LYS A 54 12.58 -11.23 12.64
CA LYS A 54 13.53 -11.65 13.68
C LYS A 54 12.81 -12.34 14.84
N ARG A 55 11.67 -11.81 15.27
CA ARG A 55 10.83 -12.43 16.31
C ARG A 55 10.32 -13.79 15.87
N SER A 56 9.75 -13.88 14.66
CA SER A 56 9.23 -15.14 14.09
C SER A 56 10.32 -16.22 14.06
N CYS A 57 11.53 -15.88 13.61
CA CYS A 57 12.67 -16.80 13.58
C CYS A 57 13.04 -17.30 14.99
N SER A 58 13.03 -16.43 16.00
CA SER A 58 13.28 -16.82 17.39
C SER A 58 12.20 -17.74 17.93
N GLN A 59 10.92 -17.45 17.63
CA GLN A 59 9.79 -18.28 18.05
C GLN A 59 9.89 -19.70 17.49
N ILE A 60 10.20 -19.83 16.20
CA ILE A 60 10.43 -21.14 15.56
C ILE A 60 11.57 -21.89 16.26
N LYS A 61 12.70 -21.22 16.52
CA LYS A 61 13.85 -21.83 17.21
C LYS A 61 13.52 -22.29 18.63
N ASN A 62 12.65 -21.57 19.31
CA ASN A 62 12.21 -21.88 20.67
C ASN A 62 11.07 -22.92 20.73
N GLY A 63 10.57 -23.38 19.58
CA GLY A 63 9.39 -24.26 19.55
C GLY A 63 8.07 -23.56 19.84
N GLU A 64 8.04 -22.22 19.80
CA GLU A 64 6.85 -21.39 19.99
C GLU A 64 6.05 -21.28 18.68
N TYR A 65 5.64 -22.43 18.13
CA TYR A 65 4.80 -22.49 16.95
C TYR A 65 3.70 -23.55 17.12
N GLN A 66 2.63 -23.38 16.36
CA GLN A 66 1.53 -24.33 16.31
C GLN A 66 1.44 -24.89 14.90
N GLU A 67 1.44 -26.22 14.79
CA GLU A 67 1.17 -26.88 13.53
C GLU A 67 -0.34 -27.00 13.32
N TYR A 68 -0.76 -26.71 12.10
CA TYR A 68 -2.14 -26.86 11.65
C TYR A 68 -2.21 -27.90 10.55
N SER A 69 -3.34 -28.60 10.46
CA SER A 69 -3.54 -29.57 9.39
C SER A 69 -3.52 -28.88 8.03
N LYS A 70 -3.05 -29.61 7.02
CA LYS A 70 -3.05 -29.13 5.64
C LYS A 70 -4.45 -28.73 5.18
N GLU A 71 -5.45 -29.54 5.51
CA GLU A 71 -6.87 -29.28 5.19
C GLU A 71 -7.36 -27.95 5.78
N LEU A 72 -6.98 -27.62 7.02
CA LEU A 72 -7.33 -26.34 7.64
C LEU A 72 -6.63 -25.18 6.92
N MET A 73 -5.35 -25.31 6.60
CA MET A 73 -4.60 -24.29 5.87
C MET A 73 -5.17 -24.05 4.47
N ASP A 74 -5.51 -25.12 3.75
CA ASP A 74 -6.12 -25.06 2.42
C ASP A 74 -7.49 -24.36 2.48
N SER A 75 -8.29 -24.64 3.53
CA SER A 75 -9.58 -23.97 3.74
C SER A 75 -9.47 -22.47 4.05
N ILE A 76 -8.48 -22.05 4.83
CA ILE A 76 -8.27 -20.65 5.24
C ILE A 76 -7.75 -19.83 4.05
N PHE A 77 -6.76 -20.36 3.34
CA PHE A 77 -6.09 -19.64 2.25
C PHE A 77 -6.74 -19.85 0.88
N LYS A 78 -7.85 -20.60 0.80
CA LYS A 78 -8.58 -20.92 -0.43
C LYS A 78 -7.64 -21.39 -1.55
N LYS A 79 -6.69 -22.26 -1.19
CA LYS A 79 -5.76 -22.89 -2.13
C LYS A 79 -6.36 -24.11 -2.79
#